data_AF-A0A212ER58-F1
#
_entry.id   AF-A0A212ER58-F1
#
_cell.length_a   1.000
_cell.length_b   1.000
_cell.length_c   1.000
_cell.angle_alpha   90.00
_cell.angle_beta   90.00
_cell.angle_gamma   90.00
#
_symmetry.space_group_name_H-M   'P 1'
#
loop_
_entity.id
_entity.type
_entity.pdbx_description
1 polymer ?
#
loop_
_entity_poly.entity_id
_entity_poly.type
_entity_poly.pdbx_seq_one_letter_code
_entity_poly.pdbx_strand_id
1 'polypeptide(L)'
;MAPSVLRTSVYILLLFIINTLASPPSSIEVVNRECNSLECEYVLHVSGVSHWSLTEEPGVSGDVCTKQTYIYPVGVQVVRAPNTRLFLCGENDHGWFYDGVILDGDVTARSTCMTIRCLVLVFVDCKTGV
;
A
#
# COMPACT_ATOMS: atom_id res chain seq x y z
N MET A 1 12.82 -52.12 14.14
CA MET A 1 13.46 -50.78 14.02
C MET A 1 12.70 -49.99 12.98
N ALA A 2 11.90 -49.00 13.38
CA ALA A 2 11.41 -47.96 12.48
C ALA A 2 10.88 -46.75 13.29
N PRO A 3 11.72 -45.73 13.54
CA PRO A 3 11.24 -44.41 13.93
C PRO A 3 11.68 -43.41 12.86
N SER A 4 10.95 -43.30 11.75
CA SER A 4 11.32 -42.32 10.70
C SER A 4 10.15 -41.64 10.00
N VAL A 5 8.89 -41.97 10.34
CA VAL A 5 7.72 -41.40 9.63
C VAL A 5 7.14 -40.16 10.32
N LEU A 6 7.43 -39.92 11.61
CA LEU A 6 6.83 -38.78 12.33
C LEU A 6 7.52 -37.42 12.08
N ARG A 7 8.77 -37.38 11.59
CA ARG A 7 9.51 -36.10 11.50
C ARG A 7 9.16 -35.26 10.27
N THR A 8 8.74 -35.86 9.16
CA THR A 8 8.41 -35.12 7.93
C THR A 8 7.07 -34.36 8.02
N SER A 9 6.13 -34.84 8.85
CA SER A 9 4.81 -34.22 8.98
C SER A 9 4.82 -32.86 9.68
N VAL A 10 5.81 -32.59 10.54
CA VAL A 10 5.91 -31.33 11.29
C VAL A 10 6.42 -30.18 10.41
N TYR A 11 7.34 -30.46 9.47
CA TYR A 11 7.91 -29.44 8.58
C TYR A 11 6.89 -28.94 7.53
N ILE A 12 6.01 -29.81 7.02
CA ILE A 12 4.96 -29.43 6.07
C ILE A 12 3.91 -28.56 6.75
N LEU A 13 3.52 -28.88 7.99
CA LEU A 13 2.62 -28.05 8.80
C LEU A 13 3.23 -26.67 9.11
N LEU A 14 4.53 -26.58 9.40
CA LEU A 14 5.24 -25.31 9.60
C LEU A 14 5.25 -24.44 8.34
N LEU A 15 5.49 -25.03 7.15
CA LEU A 15 5.44 -24.29 5.88
C LEU A 15 4.03 -23.79 5.53
N PHE A 16 2.98 -24.54 5.92
CA PHE A 16 1.60 -24.08 5.77
C PHE A 16 1.25 -22.93 6.71
N ILE A 17 1.69 -22.97 7.98
CA ILE A 17 1.43 -21.90 8.95
C ILE A 17 2.13 -20.60 8.54
N ILE A 18 3.35 -20.67 7.98
CA ILE A 18 4.08 -19.49 7.49
C ILE A 18 3.35 -18.84 6.30
N ASN A 19 2.74 -19.63 5.41
CA ASN A 19 1.98 -19.08 4.27
C ASN A 19 0.61 -18.50 4.67
N THR A 20 0.02 -18.95 5.79
CA THR A 20 -1.26 -18.39 6.29
C THR A 20 -1.11 -17.09 7.08
N LEU A 21 0.12 -16.69 7.44
CA LEU A 21 0.40 -15.42 8.15
C LEU A 21 0.81 -14.27 7.23
N ALA A 22 0.82 -14.48 5.91
CA ALA A 22 0.99 -13.37 4.98
C ALA A 22 -0.33 -12.58 4.92
N SER A 23 -0.36 -11.43 5.60
CA SER A 23 -1.46 -10.48 5.45
C SER A 23 -1.68 -10.18 3.97
N PRO A 24 -2.94 -10.07 3.50
CA PRO A 24 -3.21 -9.71 2.12
C PRO A 24 -2.50 -8.39 1.79
N PRO A 25 -1.92 -8.25 0.58
CA PRO A 25 -1.28 -7.01 0.17
C PRO A 25 -2.26 -5.85 0.27
N SER A 26 -1.80 -4.73 0.82
CA SER A 26 -2.55 -3.49 0.78
C SER A 26 -2.25 -2.78 -0.53
N SER A 27 -3.28 -2.25 -1.19
CA SER A 27 -3.13 -1.52 -2.42
C SER A 27 -4.08 -0.35 -2.53
N ILE A 28 -3.63 0.67 -3.22
CA ILE A 28 -4.37 1.86 -3.58
C ILE A 28 -4.26 2.06 -5.08
N GLU A 29 -5.40 2.19 -5.73
CA GLU A 29 -5.56 2.38 -7.17
C GLU A 29 -6.33 3.67 -7.39
N VAL A 30 -5.82 4.54 -8.26
CA VAL A 30 -6.56 5.72 -8.71
C VAL A 30 -7.50 5.30 -9.84
N VAL A 31 -8.80 5.29 -9.56
CA VAL A 31 -9.84 4.91 -10.53
C VAL A 31 -10.21 6.07 -11.45
N ASN A 32 -10.35 7.26 -10.88
CA ASN A 32 -10.63 8.48 -11.62
C ASN A 32 -9.93 9.66 -10.94
N ARG A 33 -9.56 10.65 -11.74
CA ARG A 33 -8.96 11.91 -11.28
C ARG A 33 -9.54 13.06 -12.07
N GLU A 34 -10.19 13.98 -11.38
CA GLU A 34 -10.72 15.21 -11.95
C GLU A 34 -10.08 16.41 -11.26
N CYS A 35 -9.45 17.28 -12.03
CA CYS A 35 -8.76 18.44 -11.48
C CYS A 35 -9.32 19.74 -12.03
N ASN A 36 -9.43 20.74 -11.14
CA ASN A 36 -9.58 22.14 -11.51
C ASN A 36 -8.26 22.89 -11.25
N SER A 37 -8.27 24.22 -11.33
CA SER A 37 -7.05 25.04 -11.16
C SER A 37 -6.50 25.07 -9.73
N LEU A 38 -7.26 24.63 -8.73
CA LEU A 38 -6.91 24.72 -7.31
C LEU A 38 -6.84 23.35 -6.63
N GLU A 39 -7.73 22.43 -6.98
CA GLU A 39 -7.88 21.13 -6.33
C GLU A 39 -8.10 20.02 -7.35
N CYS A 40 -7.77 18.80 -6.93
CA CYS A 40 -8.06 17.56 -7.63
C CYS A 40 -8.93 16.68 -6.73
N GLU A 41 -9.95 16.07 -7.34
CA GLU A 41 -10.76 15.02 -6.77
C GLU A 41 -10.25 13.67 -7.29
N TYR A 42 -9.86 12.79 -6.37
CA TYR A 42 -9.36 11.45 -6.64
C TYR A 42 -10.39 10.43 -6.18
N VAL A 43 -10.84 9.58 -7.10
CA VAL A 43 -11.62 8.38 -6.78
C VAL A 43 -10.62 7.24 -6.60
N LEU A 44 -10.48 6.78 -5.38
CA LEU A 44 -9.51 5.77 -4.97
C LEU A 44 -10.22 4.46 -4.69
N HIS A 45 -9.67 3.36 -5.20
CA HIS A 45 -10.04 2.03 -4.78
C HIS A 45 -8.93 1.48 -3.88
N VAL A 46 -9.28 1.22 -2.62
CA VAL A 46 -8.34 0.77 -1.59
C VAL A 46 -8.73 -0.62 -1.13
N SER A 47 -7.76 -1.52 -1.08
CA SER A 47 -7.94 -2.88 -0.57
C SER A 47 -6.79 -3.23 0.34
N GLY A 48 -7.07 -3.85 1.49
CA GLY A 48 -6.04 -4.31 2.42
C GLY A 48 -6.39 -3.98 3.86
N VAL A 49 -5.35 -3.92 4.70
CA VAL A 49 -5.47 -3.61 6.13
C VAL A 49 -4.64 -2.41 6.55
N SER A 50 -3.86 -1.84 5.62
CA SER A 50 -2.97 -0.71 5.89
C SER A 50 -3.72 0.62 5.80
N HIS A 51 -3.44 1.50 6.74
CA HIS A 51 -3.92 2.88 6.71
C HIS A 51 -2.99 3.74 5.87
N TRP A 52 -3.60 4.61 5.07
CA TRP A 52 -2.88 5.47 4.14
C TRP A 52 -3.22 6.94 4.42
N SER A 53 -2.29 7.81 4.10
CA SER A 53 -2.55 9.24 4.05
C SER A 53 -1.79 9.91 2.92
N LEU A 54 -2.25 11.10 2.54
CA LEU A 54 -1.60 11.97 1.58
C LEU A 54 -0.77 13.03 2.28
N THR A 55 0.32 13.41 1.62
CA THR A 55 1.15 14.58 1.94
C THR A 55 1.58 15.30 0.66
N GLU A 56 1.82 16.60 0.76
CA GLU A 56 2.45 17.42 -0.28
C GLU A 56 3.98 17.48 -0.13
N GLU A 57 4.50 17.05 1.02
CA GLU A 57 5.92 17.10 1.32
C GLU A 57 6.61 15.83 0.80
N PRO A 58 7.55 15.95 -0.16
CA PRO A 58 8.33 14.80 -0.61
C PRO A 58 9.26 14.33 0.51
N GLY A 59 9.47 13.02 0.59
CA GLY A 59 10.41 12.38 1.50
C GLY A 59 11.19 11.25 0.84
N VAL A 60 12.12 10.67 1.58
CA VAL A 60 12.72 9.38 1.28
C VAL A 60 11.85 8.29 1.91
N SER A 61 11.78 7.11 1.27
CA SER A 61 11.03 5.97 1.82
C SER A 61 11.50 5.64 3.25
N GLY A 62 10.57 5.65 4.20
CA GLY A 62 10.87 5.50 5.63
C GLY A 62 11.08 6.80 6.41
N ASP A 63 11.05 7.97 5.78
CA ASP A 63 11.01 9.25 6.50
C ASP A 63 9.67 9.45 7.19
N VAL A 64 9.67 10.17 8.32
CA VAL A 64 8.43 10.54 9.01
C VAL A 64 7.60 11.43 8.09
N CYS A 65 6.33 11.09 7.94
CA CYS A 65 5.40 11.84 7.12
C CYS A 65 4.35 12.56 7.97
N THR A 66 4.05 13.79 7.59
CA THR A 66 2.92 14.54 8.15
C THR A 66 1.63 14.12 7.46
N LYS A 67 0.71 13.50 8.21
CA LYS A 67 -0.63 13.17 7.75
C LYS A 67 -1.41 14.45 7.40
N GLN A 68 -1.80 14.62 6.13
CA GLN A 68 -2.77 15.66 5.75
C GLN A 68 -4.17 15.07 5.56
N THR A 69 -4.30 14.08 4.67
CA THR A 69 -5.60 13.51 4.30
C THR A 69 -5.62 12.01 4.53
N TYR A 70 -6.50 11.54 5.40
CA TYR A 70 -6.62 10.12 5.74
C TYR A 70 -7.39 9.35 4.66
N ILE A 71 -6.92 8.15 4.36
CA ILE A 71 -7.54 7.22 3.43
C ILE A 71 -7.85 5.94 4.20
N TYR A 72 -9.13 5.55 4.22
CA TYR A 72 -9.58 4.32 4.88
C TYR A 72 -8.99 3.09 4.18
N PRO A 73 -8.72 2.01 4.92
CA PRO A 73 -7.97 0.84 4.41
C PRO A 73 -8.75 0.00 3.38
N VAL A 74 -10.07 0.16 3.28
CA VAL A 74 -10.93 -0.63 2.40
C VAL A 74 -12.05 0.21 1.80
N GLY A 75 -12.30 0.03 0.51
CA GLY A 75 -13.46 0.54 -0.21
C GLY A 75 -13.12 1.58 -1.28
N VAL A 76 -14.17 2.10 -1.91
CA VAL A 76 -14.08 3.22 -2.86
C VAL A 76 -14.26 4.52 -2.10
N GLN A 77 -13.32 5.45 -2.28
CA GLN A 77 -13.28 6.71 -1.54
C GLN A 77 -13.02 7.87 -2.48
N VAL A 78 -13.64 9.00 -2.18
CA VAL A 78 -13.42 10.26 -2.89
C VAL A 78 -12.60 11.18 -2.00
N VAL A 79 -11.43 11.57 -2.47
CA VAL A 79 -10.50 12.41 -1.74
C VAL A 79 -10.25 13.69 -2.52
N ARG A 80 -10.37 14.83 -1.85
CA ARG A 80 -10.00 16.14 -2.43
C ARG A 80 -8.68 16.59 -1.84
N ALA A 81 -7.80 17.03 -2.72
CA ALA A 81 -6.49 17.53 -2.34
C ALA A 81 -6.09 18.67 -3.28
N PRO A 82 -5.11 19.51 -2.88
CA PRO A 82 -4.59 20.56 -3.76
C PRO A 82 -4.15 20.00 -5.10
N ASN A 83 -4.25 20.80 -6.17
CA ASN A 83 -3.70 20.44 -7.48
C ASN A 83 -2.16 20.61 -7.48
N THR A 84 -1.51 19.84 -6.61
CA THR A 84 -0.08 19.74 -6.44
C THR A 84 0.33 18.28 -6.51
N ARG A 85 1.64 18.01 -6.49
CA ARG A 85 2.14 16.63 -6.46
C ARG A 85 1.92 16.07 -5.05
N LEU A 86 1.20 14.95 -4.97
CA LEU A 86 0.86 14.29 -3.72
C LEU A 86 1.64 12.99 -3.58
N PHE A 87 1.94 12.64 -2.34
CA PHE A 87 2.71 11.46 -1.98
C PHE A 87 1.97 10.63 -0.94
N LEU A 88 2.21 9.32 -0.97
CA LEU A 88 1.58 8.38 -0.08
C LEU A 88 2.41 8.13 1.17
N CYS A 89 1.71 8.11 2.30
CA CYS A 89 2.26 7.76 3.60
C CYS A 89 1.50 6.59 4.19
N GLY A 90 2.23 5.57 4.61
CA GLY A 90 1.70 4.41 5.30
C GLY A 90 1.79 4.57 6.81
N GLU A 91 0.84 3.99 7.54
CA GLU A 91 0.90 3.86 9.00
C GLU A 91 1.55 2.53 9.40
N ASN A 92 2.42 2.57 10.41
CA ASN A 92 2.92 1.40 11.12
C ASN A 92 2.89 1.64 12.65
N ASP A 93 3.37 0.68 13.44
CA ASP A 93 3.37 0.75 14.91
C ASP A 93 4.13 1.96 15.51
N HIS A 94 4.94 2.63 14.70
CA HIS A 94 5.75 3.79 15.09
C HIS A 94 5.22 5.13 14.55
N GLY A 95 4.11 5.12 13.80
CA GLY A 95 3.50 6.32 13.22
C GLY A 95 3.42 6.31 11.69
N TRP A 96 3.42 7.50 11.10
CA TRP A 96 3.25 7.72 9.66
C TRP A 96 4.59 7.88 8.97
N PHE A 97 4.80 7.11 7.90
CA PHE A 97 6.05 7.09 7.15
C PHE A 97 5.79 7.20 5.66
N TYR A 98 6.70 7.89 4.98
CA TYR A 98 6.66 8.07 3.55
C TYR A 98 6.87 6.72 2.85
N ASP A 99 5.95 6.35 1.96
CA ASP A 99 5.95 5.04 1.30
C ASP A 99 6.76 5.00 0.00
N GLY A 100 7.26 6.16 -0.46
CA GLY A 100 8.03 6.24 -1.70
C GLY A 100 7.17 6.41 -2.95
N VAL A 101 5.84 6.49 -2.82
CA VAL A 101 4.92 6.48 -3.95
C VAL A 101 4.25 7.85 -4.13
N ILE A 102 4.22 8.29 -5.38
CA ILE A 102 3.51 9.50 -5.82
C ILE A 102 2.09 9.11 -6.19
N LEU A 103 1.09 9.86 -5.75
CA LEU A 103 -0.28 9.71 -6.22
C LEU A 103 -0.42 10.48 -7.54
N ASP A 104 -0.26 9.78 -8.66
CA ASP A 104 -0.53 10.31 -9.99
C ASP A 104 -1.59 9.44 -10.68
N GLY A 105 -2.31 10.00 -11.66
CA GLY A 105 -3.57 9.45 -12.20
C GLY A 105 -3.54 7.99 -12.67
N ASP A 106 -2.36 7.42 -12.92
CA ASP A 106 -2.15 6.05 -13.41
C ASP A 106 -1.52 5.10 -12.36
N VAL A 107 -1.45 5.51 -11.10
CA VAL A 107 -0.68 4.76 -10.08
C VAL A 107 -1.53 3.69 -9.41
N THR A 108 -1.06 2.45 -9.50
CA THR A 108 -1.41 1.36 -8.58
C THR A 108 -0.26 1.14 -7.61
N ALA A 109 -0.40 1.59 -6.37
CA ALA A 109 0.58 1.30 -5.33
C ALA A 109 0.20 0.00 -4.63
N ARG A 110 1.10 -1.00 -4.61
CA ARG A 110 0.93 -2.21 -3.80
C ARG A 110 2.00 -2.26 -2.71
N SER A 111 1.55 -2.27 -1.48
CA SER A 111 2.37 -2.52 -0.30
C SER A 111 2.11 -3.94 0.20
N THR A 112 3.10 -4.81 0.04
CA THR A 112 3.10 -6.12 0.69
C THR A 112 3.81 -5.98 2.03
N CYS A 113 3.05 -5.94 3.13
CA CYS A 113 3.66 -5.97 4.45
C CYS A 113 3.81 -7.42 4.96
N MET A 114 4.97 -8.02 4.68
CA MET A 114 5.41 -9.24 5.35
C MET A 114 6.12 -8.84 6.65
N THR A 115 5.34 -8.76 7.73
CA THR A 115 5.63 -8.81 9.18
C THR A 115 6.87 -8.14 9.79
N ILE A 116 7.95 -7.82 9.06
CA ILE A 116 9.13 -7.06 9.53
C ILE A 116 9.66 -6.11 8.43
N ARG A 117 9.25 -6.24 7.16
CA ARG A 117 9.58 -5.29 6.08
C ARG A 117 8.41 -5.15 5.12
N CYS A 118 7.81 -3.96 5.03
CA CYS A 118 6.90 -3.67 3.93
C CYS A 118 7.75 -3.54 2.65
N LEU A 119 7.54 -4.45 1.70
CA LEU A 119 8.14 -4.38 0.38
C LEU A 119 7.10 -3.71 -0.53
N VAL A 120 7.40 -2.50 -0.99
CA VAL A 120 6.54 -1.74 -1.89
C VAL A 120 6.83 -2.18 -3.31
N LEU A 121 5.83 -2.79 -3.96
CA LEU A 121 5.86 -3.10 -5.37
C LEU A 121 5.04 -2.04 -6.10
N VAL A 122 5.72 -1.07 -6.70
CA VAL A 122 5.09 -0.10 -7.59
C VAL A 122 4.85 -0.79 -8.93
N PHE A 123 3.59 -1.03 -9.27
CA PHE A 123 3.21 -1.42 -10.63
C PHE A 123 2.77 -0.15 -11.34
N VAL A 124 3.66 0.42 -12.17
CA VAL A 124 3.26 1.42 -13.16
C VAL A 124 2.62 0.63 -14.30
N ASP A 125 1.29 0.66 -14.40
CA ASP A 125 0.59 0.11 -15.55
C ASP A 125 0.86 1.05 -16.72
N CYS A 126 1.92 0.78 -17.49
CA CYS A 126 2.17 1.46 -18.75
C CYS A 126 1.09 1.03 -19.76
N LYS A 127 -0.11 1.60 -19.65
CA LYS A 127 -1.03 1.68 -20.78
C LYS A 127 -0.47 2.72 -21.75
N THR A 128 0.49 2.29 -22.56
CA THR A 128 0.83 2.98 -23.81
C THR A 128 -0.42 3.09 -24.65
N GLY A 129 -0.83 4.32 -24.95
CA GLY A 129 -1.96 4.61 -25.81
C GLY A 129 -1.83 4.05 -27.21
N VAL A 130 -3.00 3.81 -27.80
CA VAL A 130 -3.35 4.15 -29.18
C VAL A 130 -4.77 4.70 -29.15
#